data_AF-A0A497LX12-F1
#
_entry.id   AF-A0A497LX12-F1
#
_cell.length_a   1.000
_cell.length_b   1.000
_cell.length_c   1.000
_cell.angle_alpha   90.00
_cell.angle_beta   90.00
_cell.angle_gamma   90.00
#
_symmetry.space_group_name_H-M   'P 1'
#
loop_
_entity.id
_entity.type
_entity.pdbx_description
1 polymer ?
#
loop_
_entity_poly.entity_id
_entity_poly.type
_entity_poly.pdbx_seq_one_letter_code
_entity_poly.pdbx_strand_id
1 'polypeptide(L)'
;MTRLISPIVKRGRRTRAGRGFSLGELREAGITPDEARRLGVPVDPRRRSTHPENVETLREWIAKAREEGIRVPKPKQETKPPRGRVYRGLTSAGKKMRGLRKSRGLRGLP
;
A
#
# COMPACT_ATOMS: atom_id res chain seq x y z
N MET A 1 8.18 -0.31 -7.36
CA MET A 1 8.12 -0.49 -5.90
C MET A 1 9.55 -0.43 -5.40
N THR A 2 9.94 0.66 -4.75
CA THR A 2 11.31 0.90 -4.27
C THR A 2 11.62 -0.13 -3.19
N ARG A 3 12.72 -0.88 -3.34
CA ARG A 3 13.18 -1.84 -2.32
C ARG A 3 14.27 -1.12 -1.52
N LEU A 4 13.92 -0.62 -0.33
CA LEU A 4 14.88 0.06 0.54
C LEU A 4 15.78 -0.93 1.29
N ILE A 5 15.28 -2.14 1.51
CA ILE A 5 15.99 -3.24 2.16
C ILE A 5 15.63 -4.56 1.50
N SER A 6 16.55 -5.53 1.48
CA SER A 6 16.32 -6.87 0.93
C SER A 6 16.80 -7.93 1.91
N PRO A 7 16.02 -8.99 2.19
CA PRO A 7 16.48 -10.06 3.06
C PRO A 7 17.46 -10.97 2.34
N ILE A 8 18.32 -11.62 3.11
CA ILE A 8 19.23 -12.63 2.62
C ILE A 8 18.51 -13.99 2.63
N VAL A 9 18.51 -14.68 1.49
CA VAL A 9 17.90 -16.00 1.36
C VAL A 9 18.97 -16.99 0.93
N LYS A 10 19.19 -18.01 1.75
CA LYS A 10 20.13 -19.10 1.50
C LYS A 10 19.38 -20.30 0.89
N ARG A 11 19.86 -20.83 -0.24
CA ARG A 11 19.38 -22.10 -0.83
C ARG A 11 20.59 -22.98 -1.14
N GLY A 12 20.80 -24.02 -0.34
CA GLY A 12 22.03 -24.80 -0.38
C GLY A 12 23.24 -23.90 -0.12
N ARG A 13 24.24 -23.94 -1.03
CA ARG A 13 25.44 -23.10 -0.94
C ARG A 13 25.28 -21.70 -1.55
N ARG A 14 24.14 -21.37 -2.16
CA ARG A 14 23.93 -20.07 -2.83
C ARG A 14 23.18 -19.12 -1.92
N THR A 15 23.75 -17.94 -1.74
CA THR A 15 23.14 -16.80 -1.04
C THR A 15 22.64 -15.79 -2.07
N ARG A 16 21.41 -15.30 -1.92
CA ARG A 16 20.85 -14.28 -2.82
C ARG A 16 20.02 -13.27 -2.04
N ALA A 17 19.90 -12.06 -2.61
CA ALA A 17 18.90 -11.11 -2.18
C ALA A 17 17.49 -11.64 -2.48
N GLY A 18 16.68 -11.81 -1.45
CA GLY A 18 15.29 -12.21 -1.55
C GLY A 18 14.41 -11.09 -2.09
N ARG A 19 13.22 -11.47 -2.59
CA ARG A 19 12.23 -10.50 -3.09
C ARG A 19 11.66 -9.61 -1.96
N GLY A 20 11.54 -10.16 -0.76
CA GLY A 20 10.97 -9.49 0.41
C GLY A 20 11.00 -10.40 1.65
N PHE A 21 10.72 -9.84 2.81
CA PHE A 21 10.71 -10.51 4.11
C PHE A 21 9.50 -11.44 4.25
N SER A 22 9.67 -12.55 4.96
CA SER A 22 8.58 -13.49 5.22
C SER A 22 7.63 -12.96 6.29
N LEU A 23 6.40 -13.51 6.35
CA LEU A 23 5.44 -13.14 7.39
C LEU A 23 5.95 -13.50 8.80
N GLY A 24 6.73 -14.58 8.93
CA GLY A 24 7.34 -14.97 10.19
C GLY A 24 8.38 -13.96 10.67
N GLU A 25 9.26 -13.51 9.78
CA GLU A 25 10.27 -12.49 10.12
C GLU A 25 9.63 -11.16 10.53
N LEU A 26 8.58 -10.72 9.82
CA LEU A 26 7.83 -9.52 10.20
C LEU A 26 7.18 -9.66 11.58
N ARG A 27 6.64 -10.84 11.89
CA ARG A 27 6.03 -11.13 13.19
C ARG A 27 7.05 -11.10 14.33
N GLU A 28 8.24 -11.67 14.11
CA GLU A 28 9.35 -11.64 15.08
C GLU A 28 9.94 -10.24 15.27
N ALA A 29 9.89 -9.39 14.24
CA ALA A 29 10.24 -7.98 14.32
C ALA A 29 9.13 -7.10 14.91
N GLY A 30 7.94 -7.66 15.20
CA GLY A 30 6.84 -6.95 15.84
C GLY A 30 6.13 -5.94 14.93
N ILE A 31 6.13 -6.16 13.60
CA ILE A 31 5.50 -5.26 12.63
C ILE A 31 4.42 -5.97 11.81
N THR A 32 3.35 -5.26 11.50
CA THR A 32 2.32 -5.79 10.58
C THR A 32 2.76 -5.69 9.11
N PRO A 33 2.31 -6.58 8.22
CA PRO A 33 2.62 -6.49 6.78
C PRO A 33 2.23 -5.16 6.14
N ASP A 34 1.16 -4.53 6.62
CA ASP A 34 0.70 -3.24 6.11
C ASP A 34 1.57 -2.09 6.56
N GLU A 35 2.06 -2.10 7.80
CA GLU A 35 3.05 -1.13 8.27
C GLU A 35 4.38 -1.30 7.56
N ALA A 36 4.85 -2.54 7.38
CA ALA A 36 6.05 -2.85 6.62
C ALA A 36 5.98 -2.24 5.21
N ARG A 37 4.84 -2.37 4.52
CA ARG A 37 4.63 -1.74 3.20
C ARG A 37 4.68 -0.21 3.24
N ARG A 38 4.19 0.43 4.31
CA ARG A 38 4.26 1.90 4.49
C ARG A 38 5.69 2.38 4.77
N LEU A 39 6.50 1.57 5.44
CA LEU A 39 7.92 1.85 5.68
C LEU A 39 8.81 1.49 4.47
N GLY A 40 8.24 1.03 3.35
CA GLY A 40 9.00 0.65 2.16
C GLY A 40 9.74 -0.69 2.30
N VAL A 41 9.39 -1.50 3.30
CA VAL A 41 9.91 -2.86 3.47
C VAL A 41 9.18 -3.80 2.51
N PRO A 42 9.89 -4.51 1.62
CA PRO A 42 9.26 -5.47 0.72
C PRO A 42 8.83 -6.73 1.47
N VAL A 43 7.58 -7.16 1.26
CA VAL A 43 6.98 -8.33 1.91
C VAL A 43 6.76 -9.45 0.88
N ASP A 44 7.22 -10.68 1.18
CA ASP A 44 6.95 -11.88 0.40
C ASP A 44 6.07 -12.87 1.19
N PRO A 45 4.73 -12.77 1.07
CA PRO A 45 3.80 -13.58 1.85
C PRO A 45 3.84 -15.08 1.51
N ARG A 46 4.51 -15.46 0.42
CA ARG A 46 4.62 -16.88 0.00
C ARG A 46 5.77 -17.61 0.70
N ARG A 47 6.74 -16.88 1.28
CA ARG A 47 7.89 -17.48 1.96
C ARG A 47 7.50 -17.88 3.39
N ARG A 48 7.79 -19.12 3.75
CA ARG A 48 7.55 -19.65 5.11
C ARG A 48 8.82 -19.71 5.98
N SER A 49 10.01 -19.64 5.38
CA SER A 49 11.26 -19.66 6.15
C SER A 49 11.47 -18.35 6.92
N THR A 50 12.04 -18.48 8.10
CA THR A 50 12.52 -17.39 8.93
C THR A 50 14.02 -17.53 9.12
N HIS A 51 14.73 -16.41 9.10
CA HIS A 51 16.17 -16.36 9.33
C HIS A 51 16.46 -15.28 10.38
N PRO A 52 17.15 -15.61 11.48
CA PRO A 52 17.39 -14.66 12.57
C PRO A 52 18.22 -13.45 12.12
N GLU A 53 19.21 -13.67 11.25
CA GLU A 53 20.01 -12.61 10.61
C GLU A 53 19.11 -11.54 9.95
N ASN A 54 18.05 -11.96 9.25
CA ASN A 54 17.13 -11.02 8.59
C ASN A 54 16.25 -10.28 9.60
N VAL A 55 15.88 -10.91 10.71
CA VAL A 55 15.04 -10.30 11.75
C VAL A 55 15.79 -9.18 12.45
N GLU A 56 17.08 -9.39 12.72
CA GLU A 56 17.95 -8.37 13.31
C GLU A 56 18.11 -7.16 12.37
N THR A 57 18.48 -7.39 11.10
CA THR A 57 18.57 -6.30 10.11
C THR A 57 17.23 -5.57 9.95
N LEU A 58 16.12 -6.28 10.03
CA LEU A 58 14.79 -5.69 9.95
C LEU A 58 14.48 -4.79 11.16
N ARG A 59 14.88 -5.19 12.38
CA ARG A 59 14.70 -4.38 13.59
C ARG A 59 15.51 -3.08 13.53
N GLU A 60 16.77 -3.17 13.12
CA GLU A 60 17.64 -1.99 12.93
C GLU A 60 17.03 -1.03 11.90
N TRP A 61 16.58 -1.57 10.77
CA TRP A 61 15.94 -0.77 9.73
C TRP A 61 14.66 -0.09 10.22
N ILE A 62 13.83 -0.78 11.00
CA ILE A 62 12.60 -0.21 11.57
C ILE A 62 12.93 0.92 12.54
N ALA A 63 13.94 0.76 13.38
CA ALA A 63 14.38 1.81 14.31
C ALA A 63 14.79 3.06 13.54
N LYS A 64 15.66 2.91 12.54
CA LYS A 64 16.10 3.99 11.66
C LYS A 64 14.95 4.65 10.90
N ALA A 65 14.06 3.85 10.31
CA ALA A 65 12.94 4.36 9.54
C ALA A 65 11.92 5.16 10.39
N ARG A 66 11.78 4.81 11.68
CA ARG A 66 10.95 5.55 12.62
C ARG A 66 11.57 6.89 13.00
N GLU A 67 12.88 6.93 13.20
CA GLU A 67 13.62 8.15 13.48
C GLU A 67 13.60 9.12 12.29
N GLU A 68 13.88 8.62 11.10
CA GLU A 68 13.88 9.42 9.85
C GLU A 68 12.46 9.75 9.34
N GLY A 69 11.42 9.22 9.97
CA GLY A 69 10.02 9.47 9.59
C GLY A 69 9.66 8.96 8.19
N ILE A 70 10.36 7.94 7.68
CA ILE A 70 10.18 7.43 6.32
C ILE A 70 8.77 6.85 6.18
N ARG A 71 7.95 7.48 5.33
CA ARG A 71 6.65 6.96 4.91
C ARG A 71 6.55 6.99 3.40
N VAL A 72 6.41 5.80 2.81
CA VAL A 72 6.11 5.66 1.39
C VAL A 72 4.61 5.87 1.19
N PRO A 73 4.19 6.91 0.44
CA PRO A 73 2.78 7.10 0.16
C PRO A 73 2.27 5.92 -0.67
N LYS A 74 1.07 5.43 -0.34
CA LYS A 74 0.40 4.43 -1.18
C LYS A 74 0.24 5.04 -2.58
N PRO A 75 0.53 4.29 -3.66
CA PRO A 75 0.30 4.79 -5.00
C PRO A 75 -1.18 5.16 -5.12
N LYS A 76 -1.45 6.39 -5.57
CA LYS A 76 -2.81 6.85 -5.80
C LYS A 76 -3.41 5.97 -6.88
N GLN A 77 -4.46 5.23 -6.56
CA GLN A 77 -5.19 4.45 -7.56
C GLN A 77 -5.95 5.44 -8.44
N GLU A 78 -5.41 5.72 -9.62
CA GLU A 78 -6.13 6.47 -10.64
C GLU A 78 -7.20 5.55 -11.23
N THR A 79 -8.47 5.81 -10.90
CA THR A 79 -9.56 5.18 -11.64
C THR A 79 -9.53 5.73 -13.07
N LYS A 80 -9.54 4.85 -14.08
CA LYS A 80 -9.65 5.27 -15.48
C LYS A 80 -10.81 6.28 -15.60
N PRO A 81 -10.59 7.45 -16.23
CA PRO A 81 -11.65 8.43 -16.38
C PRO A 81 -12.85 7.76 -17.09
N PRO A 82 -14.09 8.05 -16.65
CA PRO A 82 -15.26 7.42 -17.25
C PRO A 82 -15.32 7.73 -18.75
N ARG A 83 -15.67 6.72 -19.56
CA ARG A 83 -15.88 6.84 -21.01
C ARG A 83 -17.12 7.70 -21.27
N GLY A 84 -16.92 9.01 -21.33
CA GLY A 84 -17.94 9.99 -21.71
C GLY A 84 -19.00 10.27 -20.63
N ARG A 85 -19.55 11.49 -20.66
CA ARG A 85 -20.62 11.92 -19.73
C ARG A 85 -21.98 11.27 -20.02
N VAL A 86 -22.22 10.88 -21.28
CA VAL A 86 -23.52 10.37 -21.77
C VAL A 86 -23.83 9.00 -21.18
N TYR A 87 -22.90 8.05 -21.27
CA TYR A 87 -23.10 6.65 -20.89
C TYR A 87 -23.52 6.44 -19.42
N ARG A 88 -23.08 7.30 -18.50
CA ARG A 88 -23.45 7.24 -17.07
C ARG A 88 -24.57 8.21 -16.66
N GLY A 89 -25.20 8.90 -17.62
CA GLY A 89 -26.23 9.90 -17.32
C GLY A 89 -25.70 11.07 -16.48
N LEU A 90 -24.42 11.43 -16.64
CA LEU A 90 -23.78 12.55 -15.95
C LEU A 90 -23.96 13.89 -16.69
N THR A 91 -24.60 13.86 -17.85
CA THR A 91 -25.08 15.05 -18.55
C THR A 91 -26.09 15.82 -17.68
N SER A 92 -26.30 17.10 -17.98
CA SER A 92 -27.30 17.93 -17.30
C SER A 92 -28.70 17.31 -17.35
N ALA A 93 -29.10 16.78 -18.51
CA ALA A 93 -30.35 16.05 -18.71
C ALA A 93 -30.39 14.73 -17.92
N GLY A 94 -29.33 13.91 -17.96
CA GLY A 94 -29.27 12.65 -17.22
C GLY A 94 -29.33 12.85 -15.70
N LYS A 95 -28.65 13.87 -15.17
CA LYS A 95 -28.74 14.26 -13.76
C LYS A 95 -30.12 14.76 -13.38
N LYS A 96 -30.82 15.46 -14.28
CA LYS A 96 -32.22 15.89 -14.09
C LYS A 96 -33.15 14.69 -14.02
N MET A 97 -33.05 13.76 -14.96
CA MET A 97 -33.86 12.53 -15.00
C MET A 97 -33.67 11.67 -13.76
N ARG A 98 -32.44 11.55 -13.27
CA ARG A 98 -32.12 10.77 -12.05
C ARG A 98 -32.44 11.50 -10.74
N GLY A 99 -33.02 12.71 -10.77
CA GLY A 99 -33.28 13.51 -9.56
C GLY A 99 -32.02 13.99 -8.83
N LEU A 100 -30.83 13.86 -9.42
CA LEU A 100 -29.54 14.21 -8.83
C LEU A 100 -29.18 15.69 -8.98
N ARG A 101 -30.00 16.44 -9.73
CA ARG A 101 -29.82 17.86 -9.93
C ARG A 101 -30.28 18.56 -8.64
N LYS A 102 -29.33 19.04 -7.82
CA LYS A 102 -29.64 19.89 -6.67
C LYS A 102 -30.53 21.03 -7.15
N SER A 103 -31.76 21.10 -6.64
CA SER A 103 -32.59 22.28 -6.75
C SER A 103 -31.80 23.42 -6.12
N ARG A 104 -31.43 24.44 -6.90
CA ARG A 104 -30.67 25.60 -6.42
C ARG A 104 -31.48 26.49 -5.46
N GLY A 105 -32.60 26.03 -4.91
CA GLY A 105 -33.60 26.87 -4.24
C GLY A 105 -34.37 26.26 -3.07
N LEU A 106 -33.89 25.18 -2.43
CA LEU A 106 -34.46 24.70 -1.15
C LEU A 106 -33.59 25.04 0.07
N ARG A 107 -32.57 25.89 -0.09
CA ARG A 107 -31.92 26.56 1.05
C ARG A 107 -32.65 27.89 1.28
N GLY A 108 -33.67 27.85 2.12
CA GLY A 108 -34.39 29.03 2.60
C GLY A 108 -35.80 29.13 2.01
N LEU A 109 -36.77 28.51 2.69
CA LEU A 109 -38.18 28.90 2.73
C LEU A 109 -38.83 28.25 3.95
N PRO A 110 -39.68 28.95 4.72
CA PRO A 110 -39.55 30.34 5.21
C PRO A 110 -38.66 30.46 6.45
#